data_AF-A0A7C3SB09-F1
#
_entry.id   AF-A0A7C3SB09-F1
#
_cell.length_a   1.000
_cell.length_b   1.000
_cell.length_c   1.000
_cell.angle_alpha   90.00
_cell.angle_beta   90.00
_cell.angle_gamma   90.00
#
_symmetry.space_group_name_H-M   'P 1'
#
loop_
_entity.id
_entity.type
_entity.pdbx_description
1 polymer ?
#
loop_
_entity_poly.entity_id
_entity_poly.type
_entity_poly.pdbx_seq_one_letter_code
_entity_poly.pdbx_strand_id
1 'polypeptide(L)'
;MSEQQNSYRYLEWRPHRWRKTPYIKGRNLSVWHLLCSMWANKMTPEEVAQDYDLPVEAVYEALDYYENHRELLEAEAEEEREWLKQHGINL
;
A
#
# COMPACT_ATOMS: atom_id res chain seq x y z
N MET A 1 17.48 -7.39 -0.40
CA MET A 1 16.61 -6.73 -1.39
C MET A 1 16.37 -7.75 -2.49
N SER A 2 15.17 -8.31 -2.62
CA SER A 2 14.87 -9.29 -3.69
C SER A 2 14.87 -8.56 -5.05
N GLU A 3 15.12 -9.27 -6.15
CA GLU A 3 15.15 -8.67 -7.50
C GLU A 3 13.84 -7.94 -7.85
N GLN A 4 12.70 -8.40 -7.33
CA GLN A 4 11.40 -7.75 -7.46
C GLN A 4 11.30 -6.39 -6.76
N GLN A 5 12.09 -6.12 -5.70
CA GLN A 5 12.06 -4.80 -5.07
C GLN A 5 12.70 -3.72 -5.95
N ASN A 6 13.63 -4.11 -6.82
CA ASN A 6 14.33 -3.19 -7.70
C ASN A 6 13.55 -2.86 -8.99
N SER A 7 12.45 -3.56 -9.30
CA SER A 7 11.64 -3.28 -10.50
C SER A 7 10.65 -2.13 -10.32
N TYR A 8 10.34 -1.74 -9.08
CA TYR A 8 9.40 -0.67 -8.78
C TYR A 8 10.11 0.68 -8.59
N ARG A 9 9.70 1.70 -9.36
CA ARG A 9 10.29 3.04 -9.33
C ARG A 9 9.70 3.90 -8.22
N TYR A 10 8.43 3.71 -7.91
CA TYR A 10 7.63 4.53 -7.01
C TYR A 10 7.31 3.84 -5.68
N LEU A 11 7.80 2.62 -5.47
CA LEU A 11 7.68 1.90 -4.21
C LEU A 11 8.98 1.99 -3.41
N GLU A 12 8.85 2.12 -2.09
CA GLU A 12 9.97 2.21 -1.15
C GLU A 12 9.76 1.27 0.03
N TRP A 13 10.71 0.36 0.24
CA TRP A 13 10.75 -0.48 1.44
C TRP A 13 11.43 0.26 2.58
N ARG A 14 10.71 0.37 3.70
CA ARG A 14 11.20 1.00 4.92
C ARG A 14 11.27 -0.04 6.03
N PRO A 15 12.27 0.02 6.92
CA PRO A 15 12.27 -0.80 8.12
C PRO A 15 11.00 -0.54 8.93
N HIS A 16 10.19 -1.57 9.13
CA HIS A 16 9.01 -1.52 9.99
C HIS A 16 9.02 -2.74 10.92
N ARG A 17 8.44 -2.59 12.12
CA ARG A 17 8.50 -3.63 13.16
C ARG A 17 7.85 -4.96 12.74
N TRP A 18 6.86 -4.93 11.85
CA TRP A 18 6.18 -6.12 11.33
C TRP A 18 5.74 -6.03 9.85
N ARG A 19 5.71 -4.84 9.25
CA ARG A 19 5.27 -4.69 7.84
C ARG A 19 6.43 -4.93 6.90
N LYS A 20 6.17 -5.68 5.84
CA LYS A 20 7.08 -5.98 4.74
C LYS A 20 6.61 -5.33 3.43
N THR A 21 5.35 -4.90 3.38
CA THR A 21 4.80 -4.16 2.24
C THR A 21 5.45 -2.78 2.08
N PRO A 22 5.64 -2.31 0.83
CA PRO A 22 6.27 -1.02 0.58
C PRO A 22 5.31 0.16 0.77
N TYR A 23 5.93 1.33 0.84
CA TYR A 23 5.27 2.62 0.83
C TYR A 23 5.38 3.27 -0.54
N ILE A 24 4.45 4.17 -0.85
CA ILE A 24 4.62 5.10 -1.97
C ILE A 24 5.80 6.01 -1.64
N LYS A 25 6.78 6.04 -2.55
CA LYS A 25 8.03 6.78 -2.40
C LYS A 25 7.74 8.26 -2.15
N GLY A 26 8.40 8.83 -1.13
CA GLY A 26 8.21 10.23 -0.75
C GLY A 26 6.88 10.54 -0.05
N ARG A 27 6.06 9.53 0.24
CA ARG A 27 4.82 9.67 1.03
C ARG A 27 4.88 8.82 2.30
N ASN A 28 4.06 9.15 3.29
CA ASN A 28 3.77 8.27 4.42
C ASN A 28 2.47 7.48 4.17
N LEU A 29 2.42 6.81 3.02
CA LEU A 29 1.25 6.09 2.53
C LEU A 29 1.69 4.70 2.06
N SER A 30 1.14 3.64 2.65
CA SER A 30 1.45 2.27 2.20
C SER A 30 0.67 1.93 0.93
N VAL A 31 1.16 0.94 0.17
CA VAL A 31 0.43 0.39 -0.98
C VAL A 31 -0.99 -0.04 -0.57
N TRP A 32 -1.10 -0.75 0.55
CA TRP A 32 -2.39 -1.20 1.08
C TRP A 32 -3.38 -0.04 1.31
N HIS A 33 -2.96 1.00 2.03
CA HIS A 33 -3.83 2.14 2.33
C HIS A 33 -4.25 2.92 1.09
N LEU A 34 -3.35 3.09 0.10
CA LEU A 34 -3.68 3.73 -1.17
C LEU A 34 -4.79 2.95 -1.89
N LEU A 35 -4.63 1.63 -2.04
CA LEU A 35 -5.59 0.78 -2.75
C LEU A 35 -6.91 0.65 -2.00
N CYS A 36 -6.89 0.51 -0.67
CA CYS A 36 -8.11 0.53 0.13
C CYS A 36 -8.90 1.82 -0.05
N SER A 37 -8.22 2.98 -0.06
CA SER A 37 -8.87 4.26 -0.33
C SER A 37 -9.46 4.32 -1.73
N MET A 38 -8.71 3.87 -2.75
CA MET A 38 -9.18 3.80 -4.13
C MET A 38 -10.48 3.00 -4.23
N TRP A 39 -10.50 1.78 -3.67
CA TRP A 39 -11.65 0.89 -3.74
C TRP A 39 -12.84 1.39 -2.91
N ALA A 40 -12.59 1.92 -1.71
CA ALA A 40 -13.63 2.46 -0.84
C ALA A 40 -14.35 3.66 -1.51
N ASN A 41 -13.59 4.51 -2.21
CA ASN A 41 -14.13 5.68 -2.91
C ASN A 41 -14.57 5.38 -4.35
N LYS A 42 -14.39 4.14 -4.84
CA LYS A 42 -14.67 3.71 -6.22
C LYS A 42 -13.97 4.57 -7.29
N MET A 43 -12.77 5.04 -6.96
CA MET A 43 -11.96 5.89 -7.85
C MET A 43 -11.22 5.04 -8.88
N THR A 44 -10.98 5.60 -10.06
CA THR A 44 -10.03 5.04 -11.03
C THR A 44 -8.58 5.35 -10.62
N PRO A 45 -7.57 4.65 -11.18
CA PRO A 45 -6.17 4.96 -10.91
C PRO A 45 -5.79 6.42 -11.20
N GLU A 46 -6.37 7.02 -12.25
CA GLU A 46 -6.15 8.42 -12.64
C GLU A 46 -6.75 9.38 -11.61
N GLU A 47 -7.96 9.10 -11.13
CA GLU A 47 -8.63 9.91 -10.10
C GLU A 47 -7.84 9.87 -8.78
N VAL A 48 -7.35 8.69 -8.39
CA VAL A 48 -6.48 8.55 -7.21
C VAL A 48 -5.17 9.28 -7.39
N ALA A 49 -4.55 9.17 -8.55
CA ALA A 49 -3.31 9.88 -8.85
C ALA A 49 -3.50 11.40 -8.72
N GLN A 50 -4.62 11.91 -9.21
CA GLN A 50 -4.97 13.32 -9.08
C GLN A 50 -5.25 13.72 -7.62
N ASP A 51 -6.04 12.94 -6.88
CA ASP A 51 -6.45 13.25 -5.50
C ASP A 51 -5.25 13.23 -4.52
N TYR A 52 -4.35 12.27 -4.69
CA TYR A 52 -3.16 12.11 -3.85
C TYR A 52 -1.93 12.88 -4.35
N ASP A 53 -2.06 13.63 -5.45
CA ASP A 53 -0.95 14.33 -6.12
C ASP A 53 0.23 13.36 -6.39
N LEU A 54 -0.06 12.28 -7.11
CA LEU A 54 0.88 11.21 -7.45
C LEU A 54 0.99 11.06 -8.98
N PRO A 55 2.15 10.60 -9.50
CA PRO A 55 2.20 10.05 -10.85
C PRO A 55 1.25 8.85 -10.96
N VAL A 56 0.49 8.76 -12.05
CA VAL A 56 -0.44 7.64 -12.27
C VAL A 56 0.28 6.29 -12.30
N GLU A 57 1.53 6.27 -12.76
CA GLU A 57 2.39 5.10 -12.75
C GLU A 57 2.65 4.57 -11.35
N ALA A 58 2.67 5.43 -10.32
CA ALA A 58 2.81 4.98 -8.93
C ALA A 58 1.58 4.20 -8.46
N VAL A 59 0.38 4.58 -8.94
CA VAL A 59 -0.86 3.87 -8.63
C VAL A 59 -0.90 2.53 -9.37
N TYR A 60 -0.45 2.49 -10.62
CA TYR A 60 -0.32 1.24 -11.37
C TYR A 60 0.73 0.29 -10.78
N GLU A 61 1.88 0.80 -10.31
CA GLU A 61 2.87 -0.02 -9.60
C GLU A 61 2.30 -0.59 -8.29
N ALA A 62 1.50 0.19 -7.56
CA ALA A 62 0.81 -0.29 -6.37
C ALA A 62 -0.18 -1.43 -6.69
N LEU A 63 -0.94 -1.31 -7.79
CA LEU A 63 -1.85 -2.35 -8.28
C LEU A 63 -1.09 -3.62 -8.71
N ASP A 64 -0.02 -3.47 -9.50
CA ASP A 64 0.83 -4.59 -9.90
C ASP A 64 1.43 -5.30 -8.67
N TYR A 65 1.90 -4.54 -7.69
CA TYR A 65 2.42 -5.11 -6.46
C TYR A 65 1.35 -5.91 -5.70
N TYR A 66 0.11 -5.40 -5.63
CA TYR A 66 -1.01 -6.10 -5.01
C TYR A 66 -1.36 -7.41 -5.71
N GLU A 67 -1.45 -7.42 -7.04
CA GLU A 67 -1.74 -8.65 -7.80
C GLU A 67 -0.69 -9.75 -7.52
N ASN A 68 0.57 -9.37 -7.38
CA ASN A 68 1.67 -10.31 -7.12
C ASN A 68 1.82 -10.72 -5.64
N HIS A 69 1.24 -9.96 -4.69
CA HIS A 69 1.49 -10.13 -3.25
C HIS A 69 0.22 -10.10 -2.39
N ARG A 70 -0.97 -10.31 -2.97
CA ARG A 70 -2.25 -10.17 -2.29
C ARG A 70 -2.30 -10.84 -0.92
N GLU A 71 -1.85 -12.09 -0.82
CA GLU A 71 -1.84 -12.85 0.45
C GLU A 71 -1.02 -12.16 1.56
N LEU A 72 0.10 -11.54 1.19
CA LEU A 72 0.93 -10.78 2.14
C LEU A 72 0.20 -9.52 2.61
N LEU A 73 -0.40 -8.76 1.69
CA LEU A 73 -1.11 -7.53 2.06
C LEU A 73 -2.32 -7.82 2.95
N GLU A 74 -3.09 -8.87 2.64
CA GLU A 74 -4.23 -9.29 3.45
C GLU A 74 -3.81 -9.76 4.85
N ALA A 75 -2.72 -10.53 4.96
CA ALA A 75 -2.18 -10.96 6.24
C ALA A 75 -1.71 -9.78 7.11
N GLU A 76 -1.00 -8.81 6.52
CA GLU A 76 -0.57 -7.60 7.22
C GLU A 76 -1.75 -6.71 7.63
N ALA A 77 -2.82 -6.66 6.82
CA ALA A 77 -4.04 -5.92 7.15
C ALA A 77 -4.76 -6.52 8.36
N GLU A 78 -4.81 -7.84 8.46
CA GLU A 78 -5.40 -8.50 9.63
C GLU A 78 -4.54 -8.30 10.89
N GLU A 79 -3.20 -8.35 10.76
CA GLU A 79 -2.30 -8.03 11.87
C GLU A 79 -2.47 -6.56 12.32
N GLU A 80 -2.65 -5.62 11.39
CA GLU A 80 -2.96 -4.23 11.70
C GLU A 80 -4.25 -4.10 12.50
N ARG A 81 -5.31 -4.76 12.03
CA ARG A 81 -6.64 -4.75 12.67
C ARG A 81 -6.57 -5.30 14.09
N GLU A 82 -5.89 -6.43 14.31
CA GLU A 82 -5.74 -7.01 15.64
C GLU A 82 -4.91 -6.10 16.56
N TRP A 83 -3.85 -5.49 16.04
CA TRP A 83 -3.07 -4.51 16.79
C TRP A 83 -3.93 -3.30 17.21
N LEU A 84 -4.73 -2.75 16.30
CA LEU A 84 -5.62 -1.62 16.59
C LEU A 84 -6.68 -1.97 17.65
N LYS A 85 -7.31 -3.15 17.54
CA LYS A 85 -8.26 -3.66 18.54
C LYS A 85 -7.62 -3.76 19.93
N GLN A 86 -6.41 -4.29 20.03
CA GLN A 86 -5.67 -4.40 21.30
C GLN A 86 -5.36 -3.03 21.93
N HIS A 87 -5.26 -1.98 21.11
CA HIS A 87 -5.01 -0.61 21.56
C HIS A 87 -6.31 0.21 21.72
N GLY A 88 -7.48 -0.43 21.65
CA GLY A 88 -8.78 0.19 21.86
C GLY A 88 -9.29 1.03 20.69
N ILE A 89 -8.70 0.89 19.51
CA ILE A 89 -9.14 1.57 18.28
C ILE A 89 -10.03 0.59 17.51
N ASN A 90 -11.34 0.88 17.44
CA ASN A 90 -12.29 0.12 16.62
C ASN A 90 -12.35 0.74 15.21
N LEU A 91 -12.04 -0.06 14.19
CA LEU A 91 -12.21 0.25 12.77
C LEU A 91 -13.53 -0.28 12.24
#